data_AF-A0A3E0P8G1-F1
#
_entry.id   AF-A0A3E0P8G1-F1
#
_cell.length_a   1.000
_cell.length_b   1.000
_cell.length_c   1.000
_cell.angle_alpha   90.00
_cell.angle_beta   90.00
_cell.angle_gamma   90.00
#
_symmetry.space_group_name_H-M   'P 1'
#
loop_
_entity.id
_entity.type
_entity.pdbx_description
1 polymer ?
#
loop_
_entity_poly.entity_id
_entity_poly.type
_entity_poly.pdbx_seq_one_letter_code
_entity_poly.pdbx_strand_id
1 'polypeptide(L)'
;MPAPRDNANRTRSGKRAWTTVKRLPKGSGLVRQALYAERDELESAVCLRHGEITLYHAAILQSAIRHSGRAQLLERWLRTEPDLGLQDRLAVLREIGNASDSRDKCVQKLGLDKVPETDPWAALDAPSDAPDGEPPR
;
A
#
# COMPACT_ATOMS: atom_id res chain seq x y z
N MET A 1 8.85 -11.93 -22.33
CA MET A 1 8.04 -13.10 -21.98
C MET A 1 6.57 -12.71 -21.93
N PRO A 2 5.69 -13.22 -22.81
CA PRO A 2 4.25 -13.00 -22.67
C PRO A 2 3.72 -13.78 -21.46
N ALA A 3 2.75 -13.21 -20.73
CA ALA A 3 2.15 -13.85 -19.56
C ALA A 3 1.36 -15.14 -19.94
N PRO A 4 1.30 -16.17 -19.07
CA PRO A 4 0.61 -17.43 -19.34
C PRO A 4 -0.87 -17.26 -19.69
N ARG A 5 -1.37 -18.14 -20.58
CA ARG A 5 -2.66 -18.03 -21.28
C ARG A 5 -3.90 -18.11 -20.37
N ASP A 6 -3.75 -18.61 -19.14
CA ASP A 6 -4.80 -18.73 -18.11
C ASP A 6 -4.41 -18.08 -16.77
N ASN A 7 -3.80 -16.89 -16.82
CA ASN A 7 -3.50 -16.14 -15.60
C ASN A 7 -4.78 -15.60 -14.94
N ALA A 8 -5.38 -16.41 -14.07
CA ALA A 8 -6.56 -16.08 -13.26
C ALA A 8 -6.34 -14.86 -12.34
N ASN A 9 -5.10 -14.41 -12.12
CA ASN A 9 -4.82 -13.16 -11.38
C ASN A 9 -5.28 -11.91 -12.14
N ARG A 10 -5.46 -12.02 -13.47
CA ARG A 10 -5.96 -10.93 -14.31
C ARG A 10 -7.44 -10.61 -14.05
N THR A 11 -8.22 -11.57 -13.55
CA THR A 11 -9.65 -11.41 -13.24
C THR A 11 -9.95 -11.38 -11.73
N ARG A 12 -9.14 -12.03 -10.88
CA ARG A 12 -9.37 -12.07 -9.41
C ARG A 12 -8.96 -10.81 -8.65
N SER A 13 -7.92 -10.10 -9.07
CA SER A 13 -7.35 -9.00 -8.25
C SER A 13 -8.24 -7.76 -8.16
N GLY A 14 -9.34 -7.67 -8.91
CA GLY A 14 -10.17 -6.47 -8.95
C GLY A 14 -9.40 -5.21 -9.39
N LYS A 15 -8.16 -5.33 -9.89
CA LYS A 15 -7.32 -4.21 -10.38
C LYS A 15 -8.01 -3.40 -11.47
N ARG A 16 -8.99 -4.00 -12.16
CA ARG A 16 -9.82 -3.39 -13.20
C ARG A 16 -11.31 -3.33 -12.85
N ALA A 17 -11.70 -3.75 -11.64
CA ALA A 17 -13.09 -3.77 -11.22
C ALA A 17 -13.66 -2.33 -11.19
N TRP A 18 -14.93 -2.23 -11.60
CA TRP A 18 -15.75 -1.02 -11.68
C TRP A 18 -15.65 -0.12 -10.43
N THR A 19 -15.35 -0.71 -9.27
CA THR A 19 -15.41 -0.10 -7.94
C THR A 19 -14.13 0.58 -7.44
N THR A 20 -13.03 0.60 -8.22
CA THR A 20 -11.74 1.06 -7.68
C THR A 20 -11.32 2.45 -8.17
N VAL A 21 -11.21 2.76 -9.47
CA VAL A 21 -10.64 4.07 -9.90
C VAL A 21 -11.15 4.52 -11.28
N LYS A 22 -12.24 3.94 -11.83
CA LYS A 22 -12.51 4.14 -13.27
C LYS A 22 -12.92 5.56 -13.70
N ARG A 23 -13.33 6.43 -12.77
CA ARG A 23 -13.58 7.85 -13.08
C ARG A 23 -13.20 8.77 -11.91
N LEU A 24 -11.90 8.87 -11.63
CA LEU A 24 -11.43 10.07 -10.94
C LEU A 24 -11.75 11.32 -11.79
N PRO A 25 -11.99 12.49 -11.18
CA PRO A 25 -12.30 13.73 -11.89
C PRO A 25 -11.29 14.06 -13.00
N LYS A 26 -11.71 14.83 -14.01
CA LYS A 26 -10.78 15.28 -15.05
C LYS A 26 -9.62 16.06 -14.41
N GLY A 27 -8.41 15.87 -14.93
CA GLY A 27 -7.20 16.53 -14.39
C GLY A 27 -6.64 15.94 -13.11
N SER A 28 -7.08 14.75 -12.67
CA SER A 28 -6.51 14.02 -11.53
C SER A 28 -5.57 12.88 -11.96
N GLY A 29 -4.90 13.02 -13.10
CA GLY A 29 -4.03 11.98 -13.67
C GLY A 29 -2.89 11.58 -12.72
N LEU A 30 -2.28 12.55 -12.04
CA LEU A 30 -1.22 12.32 -11.06
C LEU A 30 -1.72 11.54 -9.84
N VAL A 31 -2.89 11.90 -9.31
CA VAL A 31 -3.54 11.15 -8.21
C VAL A 31 -3.76 9.69 -8.62
N ARG A 32 -4.19 9.46 -9.86
CA ARG A 32 -4.37 8.09 -10.38
C ARG A 32 -3.06 7.30 -10.37
N GLN A 33 -1.97 7.92 -10.85
CA GLN A 33 -0.66 7.28 -10.92
C GLN A 33 -0.15 6.96 -9.51
N ALA A 34 -0.26 7.91 -8.58
CA ALA A 34 0.11 7.71 -7.19
C ALA A 34 -0.67 6.56 -6.53
N LEU A 35 -1.98 6.49 -6.73
CA LEU A 35 -2.81 5.40 -6.19
C LEU A 35 -2.47 4.03 -6.78
N TYR A 36 -2.02 3.96 -8.03
CA TYR A 36 -1.55 2.70 -8.60
C TYR A 36 -0.21 2.27 -8.03
N ALA A 37 0.74 3.21 -7.88
CA ALA A 37 2.02 2.92 -7.25
C ALA A 37 1.84 2.45 -5.80
N GLU A 38 1.05 3.18 -5.00
CA GLU A 38 0.74 2.82 -3.61
C GLU A 38 0.05 1.45 -3.52
N ARG A 39 -0.85 1.14 -4.45
CA ARG A 39 -1.49 -0.18 -4.51
C ARG A 39 -0.50 -1.29 -4.79
N ASP A 40 0.37 -1.11 -5.77
CA ASP A 40 1.36 -2.13 -6.12
C ASP A 40 2.38 -2.33 -4.98
N GLU A 41 2.74 -1.26 -4.26
CA GLU A 41 3.60 -1.33 -3.06
C GLU A 41 2.91 -2.10 -1.91
N LEU A 42 1.66 -1.75 -1.58
CA LEU A 42 0.90 -2.44 -0.53
C LEU A 42 0.64 -3.91 -0.87
N GLU A 43 0.29 -4.22 -2.12
CA GLU A 43 0.11 -5.60 -2.56
C GLU A 43 1.41 -6.40 -2.45
N SER A 44 2.55 -5.79 -2.83
CA SER A 44 3.87 -6.41 -2.68
C SER A 44 4.21 -6.67 -1.22
N ALA A 45 3.95 -5.69 -0.34
CA ALA A 45 4.16 -5.83 1.10
C ALA A 45 3.27 -6.92 1.74
N VAL A 46 2.00 -7.00 1.33
CA VAL A 46 1.08 -8.06 1.77
C VAL A 46 1.56 -9.44 1.30
N CYS A 47 1.98 -9.57 0.03
CA CYS A 47 2.54 -10.82 -0.49
C CYS A 47 3.81 -11.22 0.27
N LEU A 48 4.71 -10.28 0.54
CA LEU A 48 5.94 -10.56 1.29
C LEU A 48 5.65 -11.02 2.72
N ARG A 49 4.64 -10.43 3.37
CA ARG A 49 4.31 -10.76 4.77
C ARG A 49 3.49 -12.04 4.92
N HIS A 50 2.53 -12.27 4.02
CA HIS A 50 1.51 -13.33 4.17
C HIS A 50 1.67 -14.47 3.16
N GLY A 51 2.61 -14.38 2.22
CA GLY A 51 2.82 -15.33 1.12
C GLY A 51 1.78 -15.25 0.00
N GLU A 52 0.51 -14.98 0.35
CA GLU A 52 -0.58 -14.81 -0.61
C GLU A 52 -1.59 -13.71 -0.23
N ILE A 53 -2.27 -13.17 -1.24
CA ILE A 53 -3.35 -12.20 -1.06
C ILE A 53 -4.68 -12.96 -1.02
N THR A 54 -5.23 -13.11 0.18
CA THR A 54 -6.57 -13.65 0.39
C THR A 54 -7.65 -12.63 0.00
N LEU A 55 -8.92 -13.08 -0.10
CA LEU A 55 -10.05 -12.18 -0.34
C LEU A 55 -10.19 -11.11 0.75
N TYR A 56 -9.90 -11.48 2.00
CA TYR A 56 -9.91 -10.56 3.13
C TYR A 56 -8.83 -9.47 2.96
N HIS A 57 -7.60 -9.85 2.60
CA HIS A 57 -6.52 -8.89 2.30
C HIS A 57 -6.91 -7.95 1.16
N ALA A 58 -7.48 -8.49 0.08
CA ALA A 58 -7.92 -7.70 -1.06
C ALA A 58 -9.00 -6.66 -0.69
N ALA A 59 -9.94 -7.01 0.19
CA ALA A 59 -10.97 -6.08 0.66
C ALA A 59 -10.40 -4.93 1.50
N ILE A 60 -9.40 -5.21 2.36
CA ILE A 60 -8.73 -4.19 3.16
C ILE A 60 -7.86 -3.29 2.27
N LEU A 61 -7.06 -3.87 1.37
CA LEU A 61 -6.27 -3.12 0.39
C LEU A 61 -7.15 -2.16 -0.43
N GLN A 62 -8.29 -2.66 -0.92
CA GLN A 62 -9.25 -1.84 -1.65
C GLN A 62 -9.78 -0.66 -0.82
N SER A 63 -9.97 -0.86 0.48
CA SER A 63 -10.42 0.19 1.40
C SER A 63 -9.30 1.21 1.66
N ALA A 64 -8.07 0.75 1.88
CA ALA A 64 -6.90 1.62 2.04
C ALA A 64 -6.72 2.56 0.82
N ILE A 65 -6.79 2.01 -0.40
CA ILE A 65 -6.65 2.80 -1.63
C ILE A 65 -7.79 3.80 -1.82
N ARG A 66 -9.01 3.48 -1.39
CA ARG A 66 -10.12 4.46 -1.42
C ARG A 66 -9.89 5.62 -0.45
N HIS A 67 -9.40 5.32 0.75
CA HIS A 67 -9.09 6.34 1.74
C HIS A 67 -7.93 7.24 1.29
N SER A 68 -6.85 6.66 0.75
CA SER A 68 -5.75 7.42 0.15
C SER A 68 -6.24 8.30 -1.02
N GLY A 69 -7.08 7.73 -1.89
CA GLY A 69 -7.66 8.48 -3.01
C GLY A 69 -8.51 9.66 -2.57
N ARG A 70 -9.28 9.50 -1.48
CA ARG A 70 -10.04 10.61 -0.88
C ARG A 70 -9.11 11.71 -0.38
N ALA A 71 -8.05 11.38 0.36
CA ALA A 71 -7.09 12.35 0.88
C ALA A 71 -6.44 13.17 -0.27
N GLN A 72 -5.89 12.48 -1.27
CA GLN A 72 -5.21 13.12 -2.40
C GLN A 72 -6.14 14.00 -3.26
N LEU A 73 -7.41 13.61 -3.39
CA LEU A 73 -8.40 14.43 -4.10
C LEU A 73 -8.75 15.70 -3.33
N LEU A 74 -8.87 15.62 -2.00
CA LEU A 74 -9.11 16.78 -1.14
C LEU A 74 -7.91 17.73 -1.11
N GLU A 75 -6.68 17.21 -1.05
CA GLU A 75 -5.46 17.99 -1.19
C GLU A 75 -5.39 18.71 -2.55
N ARG A 76 -5.72 17.99 -3.62
CA ARG A 76 -5.83 18.58 -4.95
C ARG A 76 -6.87 19.70 -4.96
N TRP A 77 -8.04 19.48 -4.34
CA TRP A 77 -9.10 20.48 -4.28
C TRP A 77 -8.66 21.75 -3.54
N LEU A 78 -8.00 21.62 -2.38
CA LEU A 78 -7.41 22.75 -1.64
C LEU A 78 -6.42 23.57 -2.45
N ARG A 79 -5.71 22.93 -3.38
CA ARG A 79 -4.76 23.60 -4.27
C ARG A 79 -5.45 24.31 -5.43
N THR A 80 -6.57 23.78 -5.92
CA THR A 80 -7.27 24.31 -7.10
C THR A 80 -8.33 25.35 -6.77
N GLU A 81 -8.80 25.41 -5.52
CA GLU A 81 -9.86 26.32 -5.07
C GLU A 81 -9.27 27.37 -4.10
N PRO A 82 -8.80 28.52 -4.60
CA PRO A 82 -8.12 29.53 -3.78
C PRO A 82 -9.07 30.35 -2.91
N ASP A 83 -10.35 30.46 -3.30
CA ASP A 83 -11.35 31.34 -2.67
C ASP A 83 -12.13 30.65 -1.54
N LEU A 84 -11.64 29.51 -1.06
CA LEU A 84 -12.27 28.77 0.01
C LEU A 84 -12.20 29.56 1.33
N GLY A 85 -13.34 29.78 1.97
CA GLY A 85 -13.40 30.42 3.28
C GLY A 85 -12.58 29.66 4.31
N LEU A 86 -12.06 30.35 5.33
CA LEU A 86 -11.20 29.75 6.35
C LEU A 86 -11.86 28.53 7.04
N GLN A 87 -13.16 28.61 7.31
CA GLN A 87 -13.92 27.52 7.94
C GLN A 87 -14.01 26.28 7.03
N ASP A 88 -14.31 26.49 5.75
CA ASP A 88 -14.36 25.41 4.77
C ASP A 88 -12.98 24.78 4.62
N ARG A 89 -11.91 25.60 4.58
CA ARG A 89 -10.53 25.12 4.49
C ARG A 89 -10.15 24.22 5.67
N LEU A 90 -10.52 24.61 6.88
CA LEU A 90 -10.32 23.79 8.08
C LEU A 90 -11.12 22.48 8.03
N ALA A 91 -12.35 22.51 7.50
CA ALA A 91 -13.15 21.31 7.33
C ALA A 91 -12.50 20.32 6.34
N VAL A 92 -11.95 20.82 5.23
CA VAL A 92 -11.23 19.96 4.27
C VAL A 92 -9.96 19.36 4.87
N LEU A 93 -9.18 20.15 5.60
CA LEU A 93 -7.99 19.66 6.29
C LEU A 93 -8.32 18.54 7.29
N ARG A 94 -9.43 18.68 8.03
CA ARG A 94 -9.92 17.64 8.93
C ARG A 94 -10.29 16.36 8.17
N GLU A 95 -10.96 16.48 7.03
CA GLU A 95 -11.33 15.33 6.20
C GLU A 95 -10.13 14.63 5.57
N ILE A 96 -9.07 15.38 5.23
CA ILE A 96 -7.78 14.80 4.82
C ILE A 96 -7.22 13.95 5.97
N GLY A 97 -7.13 14.50 7.18
CA GLY A 97 -6.67 13.76 8.37
C GLY A 97 -7.49 12.49 8.61
N ASN A 98 -8.83 12.60 8.62
CA ASN A 98 -9.74 11.46 8.77
C ASN A 98 -9.52 10.37 7.71
N ALA A 99 -9.21 10.76 6.47
CA ALA A 99 -8.91 9.84 5.38
C ALA A 99 -7.58 9.12 5.60
N SER A 100 -6.53 9.85 5.96
CA SER A 100 -5.22 9.28 6.25
C SER A 100 -5.27 8.32 7.43
N ASP A 101 -5.92 8.69 8.53
CA ASP A 101 -6.10 7.81 9.70
C ASP A 101 -6.86 6.52 9.34
N SER A 102 -7.86 6.63 8.46
CA SER A 102 -8.62 5.46 8.00
C SER A 102 -7.79 4.54 7.11
N ARG A 103 -6.90 5.10 6.28
CA ARG A 103 -5.91 4.34 5.52
C ARG A 103 -4.96 3.61 6.46
N ASP A 104 -4.42 4.30 7.47
CA ASP A 104 -3.43 3.73 8.38
C ASP A 104 -4.03 2.59 9.22
N LYS A 105 -5.28 2.72 9.65
CA LYS A 105 -6.03 1.60 10.27
C LYS A 105 -6.16 0.39 9.34
N CYS A 106 -6.29 0.59 8.03
CA CYS A 106 -6.29 -0.51 7.07
C CYS A 106 -4.90 -1.15 6.94
N VAL A 107 -3.84 -0.34 6.91
CA VAL A 107 -2.44 -0.82 6.87
C VAL A 107 -2.10 -1.64 8.12
N GLN A 108 -2.53 -1.17 9.29
CA GLN A 108 -2.42 -1.91 10.56
C GLN A 108 -3.20 -3.23 10.54
N LYS A 109 -4.41 -3.25 9.97
CA LYS A 109 -5.19 -4.49 9.81
C LYS A 109 -4.53 -5.51 8.87
N LEU A 110 -3.71 -5.05 7.93
CA LEU A 110 -2.87 -5.90 7.09
C LEU A 110 -1.58 -6.36 7.82
N GLY A 111 -1.35 -5.86 9.04
CA GLY A 111 -0.18 -6.12 9.85
C GLY A 111 1.08 -5.44 9.31
N LEU A 112 0.98 -4.48 8.40
CA LEU A 112 2.16 -3.86 7.76
C LEU A 112 2.79 -2.73 8.60
N ASP A 113 2.20 -2.42 9.75
CA ASP A 113 2.66 -1.41 10.71
C ASP A 113 3.85 -1.86 11.57
N LYS A 114 4.17 -3.16 11.54
CA LYS A 114 5.26 -3.75 12.31
C LYS A 114 6.41 -4.12 11.40
N VAL A 115 7.62 -3.68 11.75
CA VAL A 115 8.86 -4.26 11.21
C VAL A 115 8.81 -5.77 11.47
N PRO A 116 9.13 -6.64 10.48
CA PRO A 116 9.28 -8.05 10.76
C PRO A 116 10.24 -8.20 11.93
N GLU A 117 9.89 -9.01 12.93
CA GLU A 117 10.83 -9.41 13.98
C GLU A 117 11.92 -10.26 13.32
N THR A 118 12.90 -9.59 12.71
CA THR A 118 14.19 -10.20 12.44
C THR A 118 14.83 -10.30 13.81
N ASP A 119 14.91 -11.51 14.36
CA ASP A 119 15.73 -11.75 15.53
C ASP A 119 17.13 -11.20 15.26
N PRO A 120 17.58 -10.15 15.96
CA PRO A 120 18.85 -9.49 15.68
C PRO A 120 20.05 -10.43 15.89
N TRP A 121 19.83 -11.57 16.55
CA TRP A 121 20.85 -12.57 16.85
C TRP A 121 20.79 -13.80 15.95
N ALA A 122 19.76 -13.96 15.11
CA ALA A 122 19.63 -15.13 14.22
C ALA A 122 20.79 -15.27 13.21
N ALA A 123 21.51 -14.18 12.91
CA ALA A 123 22.72 -14.22 12.10
C ALA A 123 23.96 -14.76 12.84
N LEU A 124 23.96 -14.75 14.18
CA LEU A 124 25.06 -15.26 15.01
C LEU A 124 24.96 -16.76 15.30
N ASP A 125 23.75 -17.31 15.28
CA ASP A 125 23.50 -18.75 15.48
C ASP A 125 23.72 -19.59 14.21
N ALA A 126 24.10 -18.95 13.09
CA ALA A 126 24.49 -19.66 11.89
C ALA A 126 25.74 -20.51 12.20
N PRO A 127 25.69 -21.85 12.04
CA PRO A 127 26.84 -22.70 12.30
C PRO A 127 28.00 -22.26 11.40
N SER A 128 29.11 -21.88 12.02
CA SER A 128 30.36 -21.59 11.33
C SER A 128 30.86 -22.87 10.68
N ASP A 129 30.60 -23.06 9.39
CA ASP A 129 31.21 -24.11 8.55
C ASP A 129 32.70 -23.84 8.25
N ALA A 130 33.37 -23.00 9.06
CA ALA A 130 34.81 -22.82 8.94
C ALA A 130 35.52 -24.12 9.39
N PRO A 131 36.26 -24.81 8.50
CA PRO A 131 37.12 -25.89 8.94
C PRO A 131 38.19 -25.30 9.86
N ASP A 132 38.22 -25.76 11.11
CA ASP A 132 39.25 -25.40 12.09
C ASP A 132 40.62 -25.69 11.47
N GLY A 133 41.31 -24.62 11.08
CA GLY A 133 42.62 -24.70 10.45
C GLY A 133 43.63 -25.29 11.42
N GLU A 134 44.15 -26.46 11.07
CA GLU A 134 45.27 -27.11 11.73
C GLU A 134 46.51 -26.17 11.69
N PRO A 135 47.17 -25.88 12.82
CA PRO A 135 48.31 -24.97 12.82
C PRO A 135 49.51 -25.59 12.09
N PRO A 136 50.25 -24.82 11.26
CA PRO A 136 51.41 -25.32 10.56
C PRO A 136 52.52 -25.71 11.55
N ARG A 137 53.13 -26.88 11.32
CA ARG A 137 54.30 -27.39 12.05
C ARG A 137 55.57 -26.65 11.69
#